data_AF-A0AAD7SWM5-F1
#
_entry.id   AF-A0AAD7SWM5-F1
#
_cell.length_a   1.000
_cell.length_b   1.000
_cell.length_c   1.000
_cell.angle_alpha   90.00
_cell.angle_beta   90.00
_cell.angle_gamma   90.00
#
_symmetry.space_group_name_H-M   'P 1'
#
loop_
_entity.id
_entity.type
_entity.pdbx_description
1 polymer ?
#
loop_
_entity_poly.entity_id
_entity_poly.type
_entity_poly.pdbx_seq_one_letter_code
_entity_poly.pdbx_strand_id
1 'polypeptide(L)'
;MLGATIRRNELTGETFIARVIHGGLADRSGLLYAGDRLVEVNAQSVEGLEPEQIIQILARSHGTIMFKVVPISDRPVNNKTTLYVRAMADYNPHQDPAIPCADAGMSFHKGDVLEIVDQTDALWWQARKLPSTSGCAGLIPSTTLLKRKQKEFWWSQPFHPHTCIKTCE
;
A
#
# COMPACT_ATOMS: atom_id res chain seq x y z
N MET A 1 8.11 0.64 13.17
CA MET A 1 6.82 0.24 12.57
C MET A 1 6.86 -1.24 12.28
N LEU A 2 5.76 -1.98 12.52
CA LEU A 2 5.68 -3.42 12.24
C LEU A 2 5.91 -3.72 10.74
N GLY A 3 5.45 -2.85 9.86
CA GLY A 3 5.60 -3.01 8.41
C GLY A 3 4.63 -4.05 7.85
N ALA A 4 3.38 -4.02 8.29
CA ALA A 4 2.29 -4.82 7.75
C ALA A 4 0.99 -4.01 7.86
N THR A 5 0.05 -4.26 6.96
CA THR A 5 -1.31 -3.71 7.02
C THR A 5 -2.30 -4.85 7.27
N ILE A 6 -3.37 -4.58 8.00
CA ILE A 6 -4.44 -5.54 8.27
C ILE A 6 -5.71 -5.16 7.51
N ARG A 7 -6.58 -6.14 7.29
CA ARG A 7 -7.95 -5.92 6.81
C ARG A 7 -8.91 -6.79 7.60
N ARG A 8 -10.12 -6.32 7.80
CA ARG A 8 -11.21 -7.08 8.40
C ARG A 8 -12.18 -7.53 7.31
N ASN A 9 -12.66 -8.76 7.42
CA ASN A 9 -13.78 -9.24 6.64
C ASN A 9 -15.07 -8.76 7.33
N GLU A 10 -15.87 -7.95 6.64
CA GLU A 10 -17.10 -7.37 7.22
C GLU A 10 -18.17 -8.41 7.52
N LEU A 11 -18.21 -9.52 6.76
CA LEU A 11 -19.22 -10.56 6.94
C LEU A 11 -18.87 -11.52 8.09
N THR A 12 -17.61 -11.95 8.17
CA THR A 12 -17.17 -12.94 9.17
C THR A 12 -16.58 -12.29 10.43
N GLY A 13 -16.22 -11.00 10.38
CA GLY A 13 -15.50 -10.31 11.45
C GLY A 13 -14.04 -10.72 11.60
N GLU A 14 -13.53 -11.59 10.73
CA GLU A 14 -12.17 -12.11 10.79
C GLU A 14 -11.15 -11.08 10.30
N THR A 15 -9.99 -11.02 10.97
CA THR A 15 -8.88 -10.13 10.59
C THR A 15 -7.79 -10.90 9.86
N PHE A 16 -7.26 -10.31 8.79
CA PHE A 16 -6.21 -10.87 7.97
C PHE A 16 -5.07 -9.87 7.78
N ILE A 17 -3.85 -10.38 7.62
CA ILE A 17 -2.74 -9.60 7.08
C ILE A 17 -3.08 -9.27 5.64
N ALA A 18 -3.30 -7.99 5.33
CA ALA A 18 -3.57 -7.54 3.98
C ALA A 18 -2.29 -7.44 3.15
N ARG A 19 -1.20 -6.97 3.76
CA ARG A 19 0.09 -6.79 3.09
C ARG A 19 1.24 -6.79 4.09
N VAL A 20 2.40 -7.25 3.65
CA VAL A 20 3.68 -7.11 4.35
C VAL A 20 4.54 -6.11 3.58
N ILE A 21 5.06 -5.11 4.29
CA ILE A 21 5.85 -4.01 3.72
C ILE A 21 7.33 -4.39 3.71
N HIS A 22 7.93 -4.38 2.52
CA HIS A 22 9.33 -4.73 2.29
C HIS A 22 10.26 -3.87 3.14
N GLY A 23 11.25 -4.51 3.76
CA GLY A 23 12.19 -3.88 4.69
C GLY A 23 11.61 -3.57 6.08
N GLY A 24 10.33 -3.85 6.31
CA GLY A 24 9.67 -3.76 7.61
C GLY A 24 10.11 -4.86 8.60
N LEU A 25 9.62 -4.79 9.84
CA LEU A 25 9.89 -5.85 10.82
C LEU A 25 9.21 -7.18 10.45
N ALA A 26 7.97 -7.13 9.95
CA ALA A 26 7.23 -8.30 9.50
C ALA A 26 7.88 -8.99 8.29
N ASP A 27 8.38 -8.22 7.32
CA ASP A 27 9.14 -8.75 6.17
C ASP A 27 10.44 -9.42 6.63
N ARG A 28 11.22 -8.73 7.47
CA ARG A 28 12.51 -9.25 7.94
C ARG A 28 12.41 -10.47 8.84
N SER A 29 11.29 -10.67 9.53
CA SER A 29 11.08 -11.89 10.31
C SER A 29 10.84 -13.11 9.41
N GLY A 30 10.24 -12.91 8.23
CA GLY A 30 9.84 -14.01 7.34
C GLY A 30 8.73 -14.90 7.90
N LEU A 31 8.04 -14.46 8.95
CA LEU A 31 7.04 -15.25 9.67
C LEU A 31 5.60 -14.90 9.28
N LEU A 32 5.37 -13.71 8.73
CA LEU A 32 4.04 -13.22 8.34
C LEU A 32 3.94 -13.08 6.83
N TYR A 33 2.79 -13.44 6.30
CA TYR A 33 2.46 -13.34 4.88
C TYR A 33 1.11 -12.68 4.68
N ALA A 34 0.95 -12.00 3.54
CA ALA A 34 -0.36 -11.51 3.14
C ALA A 34 -1.33 -12.70 3.00
N GLY A 35 -2.51 -12.57 3.59
CA GLY A 35 -3.53 -13.61 3.67
C GLY A 35 -3.57 -14.38 4.99
N ASP A 36 -2.52 -14.31 5.82
CA ASP A 36 -2.54 -14.98 7.14
C ASP A 36 -3.69 -14.41 7.99
N ARG A 37 -4.47 -15.31 8.62
CA ARG A 37 -5.58 -14.90 9.50
C ARG A 37 -5.03 -14.64 10.89
N LEU A 38 -5.21 -13.41 11.38
CA LEU A 38 -4.78 -13.01 12.72
C LEU A 38 -5.84 -13.45 13.73
N VAL A 39 -5.41 -14.21 14.74
CA VAL A 39 -6.28 -14.77 15.78
C VAL A 39 -6.07 -14.04 17.11
N GLU A 40 -4.81 -13.81 17.49
CA GLU A 40 -4.46 -13.10 18.73
C GLU A 40 -3.26 -12.18 18.55
N VAL A 41 -3.25 -11.10 19.33
CA VAL A 41 -2.09 -10.21 19.55
C VAL A 41 -1.80 -10.18 21.05
N ASN A 42 -0.60 -10.57 21.47
CA ASN A 42 -0.19 -10.62 22.87
C ASN A 42 -1.20 -11.34 23.79
N ALA A 43 -1.66 -12.52 23.34
CA ALA A 43 -2.67 -13.35 24.00
C ALA A 43 -4.09 -12.73 24.12
N GLN A 44 -4.35 -11.61 23.45
CA GLN A 44 -5.70 -11.04 23.32
C GLN A 44 -6.30 -11.45 21.98
N SER A 45 -7.50 -12.02 21.99
CA SER A 45 -8.24 -12.33 20.77
C SER A 45 -8.53 -11.06 19.99
N VAL A 46 -8.36 -11.14 18.66
CA VAL A 46 -8.75 -10.04 17.75
C VAL A 46 -10.07 -10.30 17.05
N GLU A 47 -10.75 -11.41 17.37
CA GLU A 47 -12.05 -11.75 16.79
C GLU A 47 -13.09 -10.66 17.09
N GLY A 48 -13.75 -10.18 16.03
CA GLY A 48 -14.78 -9.15 16.15
C GLY A 48 -14.26 -7.74 16.42
N LEU A 49 -12.96 -7.53 16.66
CA LEU A 49 -12.38 -6.20 16.85
C LEU A 49 -12.29 -5.44 15.53
N GLU A 50 -12.49 -4.12 15.61
CA GLU A 50 -12.17 -3.22 14.50
C GLU A 50 -10.66 -3.03 14.35
N PRO A 51 -10.15 -2.77 13.12
CA PRO A 51 -8.74 -2.53 12.88
C PRO A 51 -8.12 -1.48 13.81
N GLU A 52 -8.85 -0.41 14.12
CA GLU A 52 -8.42 0.67 15.01
C GLU A 52 -8.14 0.16 16.43
N GLN A 53 -8.96 -0.77 16.93
CA GLN A 53 -8.77 -1.37 18.25
C GLN A 53 -7.51 -2.25 18.28
N ILE A 54 -7.26 -3.01 17.21
CA ILE A 54 -6.05 -3.83 17.07
C ILE A 54 -4.80 -2.93 16.99
N ILE A 55 -4.89 -1.81 16.26
CA ILE A 55 -3.83 -0.80 16.20
C ILE A 55 -3.55 -0.22 17.58
N GLN A 56 -4.56 0.04 18.40
CA GLN A 56 -4.37 0.51 19.78
C GLN A 56 -3.68 -0.53 20.67
N ILE A 57 -4.01 -1.82 20.53
CA ILE A 57 -3.32 -2.91 21.25
C ILE A 57 -1.83 -2.92 20.86
N LEU A 58 -1.55 -2.85 19.56
CA LEU A 58 -0.18 -2.80 19.03
C LEU A 58 0.59 -1.55 19.49
N ALA A 59 -0.06 -0.39 19.52
CA ALA A 59 0.56 0.87 19.93
C ALA A 59 0.93 0.90 21.42
N ARG A 60 0.18 0.18 22.26
CA ARG A 60 0.45 0.03 23.71
C ARG A 60 1.43 -1.10 24.01
N SER A 61 1.81 -1.88 23.01
CA SER A 61 2.72 -3.01 23.17
C SER A 61 4.17 -2.54 23.11
N HIS A 62 5.00 -3.06 24.01
CA HIS A 62 6.42 -2.73 24.07
C HIS A 62 7.26 -4.01 23.99
N GLY A 63 8.42 -3.93 23.32
CA GLY A 63 9.31 -5.07 23.16
C GLY A 63 8.77 -6.10 22.16
N THR A 64 8.65 -7.35 22.60
CA THR A 64 8.23 -8.46 21.75
C THR A 64 6.71 -8.48 21.58
N ILE A 65 6.26 -8.45 20.33
CA ILE A 65 4.84 -8.62 19.98
C ILE A 65 4.63 -10.05 19.49
N MET A 66 3.71 -10.78 20.12
CA MET A 66 3.38 -12.15 19.76
C MET A 66 2.10 -12.18 18.95
N PHE A 67 2.15 -12.86 17.81
CA PHE A 67 0.98 -13.12 16.97
C PHE A 67 0.65 -14.59 16.96
N LYS A 68 -0.64 -14.90 17.15
CA LYS A 68 -1.20 -16.20 16.81
C LYS A 68 -1.93 -16.05 15.49
N VAL A 69 -1.52 -16.84 14.50
CA VAL A 69 -2.08 -16.78 13.15
C VAL A 69 -2.50 -18.16 12.66
N VAL A 70 -3.49 -18.19 11.78
CA VAL A 70 -3.72 -19.33 10.89
C VAL A 70 -3.08 -19.00 9.55
N PRO A 71 -2.02 -19.72 9.14
CA PRO A 71 -1.31 -19.43 7.91
C PRO A 71 -2.14 -19.79 6.68
N ILE A 72 -1.87 -19.11 5.56
CA ILE A 72 -2.40 -19.56 4.26
C ILE A 72 -1.72 -20.84 3.80
N SER A 73 -2.46 -21.68 3.09
CA SER A 73 -1.97 -22.97 2.58
C SER A 73 -0.87 -22.81 1.52
N ASP A 74 -1.07 -21.88 0.57
CA ASP A 74 -0.12 -21.60 -0.51
C ASP A 74 0.53 -20.24 -0.30
N ARG A 75 1.74 -20.25 0.25
CA ARG A 75 2.54 -19.03 0.39
C ARG A 75 3.04 -18.61 -1.00
N PRO A 76 2.79 -17.36 -1.43
CA PRO A 76 3.31 -16.89 -2.69
C PRO A 76 4.84 -16.88 -2.67
N VAL A 77 5.45 -17.50 -3.67
CA VAL A 77 6.89 -17.44 -3.90
C VAL A 77 7.18 -16.07 -4.51
N ASN A 78 7.78 -15.18 -3.72
CA ASN A 78 8.12 -13.84 -4.20
C ASN A 78 9.40 -13.87 -5.05
N ASN A 79 9.25 -13.71 -6.36
CA ASN A 79 10.37 -13.53 -7.27
C ASN A 79 10.78 -12.05 -7.25
N LYS A 80 11.81 -11.75 -6.43
CA LYS A 80 12.37 -10.41 -6.30
C LYS A 80 12.84 -9.89 -7.66
N THR A 81 12.09 -8.95 -8.23
CA THR A 81 12.47 -8.27 -9.47
C THR A 81 12.61 -6.79 -9.16
N THR A 82 13.82 -6.39 -8.78
CA THR A 82 14.13 -4.97 -8.53
C THR A 82 14.27 -4.25 -9.87
N LEU A 83 13.56 -3.13 -10.01
CA LEU A 83 13.76 -2.22 -11.15
C LEU A 83 13.69 -0.77 -10.68
N TYR A 84 14.31 0.13 -11.44
CA TYR A 84 14.35 1.55 -11.12
C TYR A 84 13.55 2.34 -12.13
N VAL A 85 12.68 3.21 -11.64
CA VAL A 85 11.86 4.10 -12.47
C VAL A 85 12.09 5.55 -12.10
N ARG A 86 11.80 6.46 -13.03
CA ARG A 86 11.70 7.89 -12.74
C ARG A 86 10.24 8.30 -12.75
N ALA A 87 9.80 8.97 -11.69
CA ALA A 87 8.44 9.47 -11.58
C ALA A 87 8.19 10.56 -12.64
N MET A 88 7.05 10.46 -13.32
CA MET A 88 6.64 11.41 -14.37
C MET A 88 5.52 12.37 -13.92
N ALA A 89 5.02 12.17 -12.70
CA ALA A 89 3.97 12.94 -12.06
C ALA A 89 4.22 12.99 -10.54
N ASP A 90 3.53 13.89 -9.86
CA ASP A 90 3.51 13.96 -8.40
C ASP A 90 2.44 13.01 -7.85
N TYR A 91 2.66 12.48 -6.65
CA TYR A 91 1.71 11.63 -5.94
C TYR A 91 1.75 11.90 -4.44
N ASN A 92 0.58 12.08 -3.85
CA ASN A 92 0.39 12.21 -2.41
C ASN A 92 -0.64 11.17 -1.94
N PRO A 93 -0.25 10.18 -1.12
CA PRO A 93 -1.16 9.13 -0.65
C PRO A 93 -2.33 9.66 0.17
N HIS A 94 -2.17 10.77 0.88
CA HIS A 94 -3.26 11.38 1.67
C HIS A 94 -4.33 12.06 0.81
N GLN A 95 -4.07 12.25 -0.49
CA GLN A 95 -5.01 12.81 -1.45
C GLN A 95 -5.64 11.74 -2.36
N ASP A 96 -5.27 10.45 -2.22
CA ASP A 96 -5.84 9.37 -3.01
C ASP A 96 -6.80 8.52 -2.17
N PRO A 97 -8.12 8.66 -2.32
CA PRO A 97 -9.09 7.87 -1.56
C PRO A 97 -9.08 6.38 -1.93
N ALA A 98 -8.39 5.99 -3.02
CA ALA A 98 -8.29 4.58 -3.43
C ALA A 98 -7.14 3.83 -2.75
N ILE A 99 -6.24 4.51 -2.02
CA ILE A 99 -5.15 3.84 -1.33
C ILE A 99 -5.70 3.00 -0.17
N PRO A 100 -5.28 1.74 0.00
CA PRO A 100 -5.78 0.90 1.08
C PRO A 100 -5.37 1.40 2.47
N CYS A 101 -4.23 2.08 2.58
CA CYS A 101 -3.74 2.66 3.83
C CYS A 101 -2.79 3.81 3.50
N ALA A 102 -3.22 5.06 3.76
CA ALA A 102 -2.43 6.24 3.45
C ALA A 102 -1.10 6.29 4.22
N ASP A 103 -1.09 5.81 5.48
CA ASP A 103 0.11 5.76 6.34
C ASP A 103 1.17 4.78 5.83
N ALA A 104 0.79 3.82 4.99
CA ALA A 104 1.71 2.92 4.31
C ALA A 104 2.14 3.46 2.94
N GLY A 105 1.56 4.57 2.48
CA GLY A 105 1.85 5.20 1.19
C GLY A 105 3.19 5.95 1.19
N MET A 106 3.80 6.03 0.02
CA MET A 106 4.99 6.83 -0.22
C MET A 106 4.66 7.97 -1.19
N SER A 107 4.81 9.21 -0.74
CA SER A 107 4.75 10.37 -1.62
C SER A 107 6.00 10.46 -2.50
N PHE A 108 5.81 10.98 -3.71
CA PHE A 108 6.91 11.28 -4.62
C PHE A 108 6.55 12.45 -5.53
N HIS A 109 7.57 13.08 -6.08
CA HIS A 109 7.44 14.16 -7.05
C HIS A 109 7.97 13.71 -8.41
N LYS A 110 7.49 14.38 -9.46
CA LYS A 110 8.03 14.24 -10.80
C LYS A 110 9.55 14.45 -10.79
N GLY A 111 10.28 13.51 -11.38
CA GLY A 111 11.74 13.49 -11.42
C GLY A 111 12.40 12.63 -10.34
N ASP A 112 11.69 12.27 -9.27
CA ASP A 112 12.20 11.33 -8.27
C ASP A 112 12.54 9.98 -8.90
N VAL A 113 13.61 9.35 -8.42
CA VAL A 113 13.97 7.98 -8.80
C VAL A 113 13.44 7.03 -7.73
N LEU A 114 12.68 6.02 -8.16
CA LEU A 114 12.04 5.04 -7.30
C LEU A 114 12.60 3.64 -7.61
N GLU A 115 13.10 2.96 -6.60
CA GLU A 115 13.40 1.52 -6.64
C GLU A 115 12.10 0.75 -6.38
N ILE A 116 11.59 0.08 -7.40
CA ILE A 116 10.45 -0.81 -7.28
C ILE A 116 10.93 -2.15 -6.73
N VAL A 117 10.38 -2.57 -5.60
CA VAL A 117 10.77 -3.80 -4.90
C VAL A 117 9.71 -4.90 -4.97
N ASP A 118 8.46 -4.53 -5.25
CA ASP A 118 7.35 -5.48 -5.36
C ASP A 118 6.25 -4.95 -6.30
N GLN A 119 5.82 -5.81 -7.23
CA GLN A 119 4.77 -5.55 -8.22
C GLN A 119 3.67 -6.61 -8.20
N THR A 120 3.63 -7.46 -7.17
CA THR A 120 2.64 -8.55 -7.07
C THR A 120 1.20 -8.04 -7.03
N ASP A 121 0.96 -6.88 -6.42
CA ASP A 121 -0.31 -6.19 -6.48
C ASP A 121 -0.42 -5.36 -7.77
N ALA A 122 -1.47 -5.62 -8.56
CA ALA A 122 -1.68 -4.98 -9.85
C ALA A 122 -1.97 -3.47 -9.76
N LEU A 123 -2.43 -2.97 -8.61
CA LEU A 123 -2.83 -1.59 -8.38
C LEU A 123 -1.84 -0.82 -7.51
N TRP A 124 -1.21 -1.49 -6.54
CA TRP A 124 -0.38 -0.85 -5.50
C TRP A 124 0.99 -1.50 -5.36
N TRP A 125 1.99 -0.92 -6.00
CA TRP A 125 3.37 -1.41 -5.92
C TRP A 125 4.05 -0.96 -4.64
N GLN A 126 5.08 -1.70 -4.21
CA GLN A 126 5.98 -1.22 -3.15
C GLN A 126 7.25 -0.68 -3.77
N ALA A 127 7.64 0.51 -3.31
CA ALA A 127 8.85 1.18 -3.79
C ALA A 127 9.62 1.87 -2.67
N ARG A 128 10.89 2.16 -2.95
CA ARG A 128 11.72 3.07 -2.15
C ARG A 128 12.13 4.28 -2.99
N LYS A 129 12.03 5.47 -2.42
CA LYS A 129 12.55 6.69 -3.04
C LYS A 129 14.07 6.77 -2.85
N LEU A 130 14.81 7.14 -3.89
CA LEU A 130 16.27 7.29 -3.84
C LEU A 130 16.71 8.77 -3.86
N PRO A 131 17.76 9.12 -3.09
CA PRO A 131 18.41 8.30 -2.06
C PRO A 131 17.47 8.05 -0.88
N SER A 132 17.43 6.82 -0.36
CA SER A 132 16.50 6.46 0.72
C SER A 132 17.13 6.71 2.09
N THR A 133 16.39 7.36 2.97
CA THR A 133 16.69 7.39 4.41
C THR A 133 15.93 6.31 5.19
N SER A 134 14.91 5.71 4.59
CA SER A 134 14.07 4.67 5.19
C SER A 134 14.45 3.27 4.68
N GLY A 135 14.61 2.31 5.60
CA GLY A 135 14.80 0.90 5.23
C GLY A 135 13.52 0.23 4.69
N CYS A 136 12.35 0.78 5.00
CA CYS A 136 11.07 0.28 4.54
C CYS A 136 10.67 0.87 3.19
N ALA A 137 10.00 0.05 2.37
CA ALA A 137 9.26 0.51 1.21
C ALA A 137 7.93 1.20 1.62
N GLY A 138 7.28 1.84 0.67
CA GLY A 138 5.92 2.35 0.81
C GLY A 138 5.12 2.12 -0.46
N LEU A 139 3.80 2.25 -0.35
CA LEU A 139 2.87 2.00 -1.44
C LEU A 139 2.86 3.16 -2.43
N ILE A 140 2.95 2.82 -3.71
CA ILE A 140 2.78 3.73 -4.82
C ILE A 140 1.75 3.15 -5.80
N PRO A 141 1.03 3.99 -6.54
CA PRO A 141 0.11 3.50 -7.55
C PRO A 141 0.90 2.82 -8.68
N SER A 142 0.38 1.71 -9.18
CA SER A 142 0.94 1.02 -10.34
C SER A 142 0.76 1.86 -11.62
N THR A 143 1.50 1.50 -12.66
CA THR A 143 1.35 2.17 -13.96
C THR A 143 -0.06 2.01 -14.55
N THR A 144 -0.74 0.90 -14.30
CA THR A 144 -2.12 0.66 -14.76
C THR A 144 -3.11 1.53 -14.00
N LEU A 145 -2.94 1.68 -12.69
CA LEU A 145 -3.77 2.57 -11.86
C LEU A 145 -3.60 4.04 -12.27
N LEU A 146 -2.36 4.49 -12.47
CA LEU A 146 -2.07 5.85 -12.95
C LEU A 146 -2.69 6.13 -14.33
N LYS A 147 -2.57 5.19 -15.28
CA LYS A 147 -3.19 5.32 -16.61
C LYS A 147 -4.72 5.39 -16.51
N ARG A 148 -5.34 4.60 -15.64
CA ARG A 148 -6.79 4.64 -15.40
C ARG A 148 -7.23 5.99 -14.85
N LYS A 149 -6.57 6.50 -13.81
CA LYS A 149 -6.86 7.81 -13.22
C LYS A 149 -6.68 8.95 -14.22
N GLN A 150 -5.59 8.91 -15.02
CA GLN A 150 -5.41 9.86 -16.12
C GLN A 150 -6.58 9.78 -17.12
N LYS A 151 -6.90 8.57 -17.60
CA LYS A 151 -8.02 8.35 -18.52
C LYS A 151 -9.34 8.90 -17.96
N GLU A 152 -9.69 8.57 -16.71
CA GLU A 152 -10.88 9.09 -16.03
C GLU A 152 -10.88 10.62 -15.91
N PHE A 153 -9.72 11.23 -15.63
CA PHE A 153 -9.56 12.68 -15.65
C PHE A 153 -9.84 13.28 -17.04
N TRP A 154 -9.31 12.67 -18.12
CA TRP A 154 -9.59 13.10 -19.50
C TRP A 154 -11.08 13.00 -19.87
N TRP A 155 -11.82 12.02 -19.36
CA TRP A 155 -13.26 11.85 -19.64
C TRP A 155 -14.16 12.71 -18.75
N SER A 156 -13.65 13.19 -17.62
CA SER A 156 -14.40 14.00 -16.66
C SER A 156 -14.34 15.50 -16.97
N GLN A 157 -13.48 15.91 -17.91
CA GLN A 157 -13.48 17.29 -18.41
C GLN A 157 -14.67 17.51 -19.35
N PRO A 158 -15.52 18.52 -19.11
CA PRO A 158 -16.53 18.90 -20.09
C PRO A 158 -15.82 19.28 -21.39
N PHE A 159 -16.36 18.81 -22.52
CA PHE A 159 -15.92 19.25 -23.84
C PHE A 159 -15.96 20.78 -23.87
N HIS A 160 -14.80 21.43 -23.92
CA HIS A 160 -14.71 22.83 -24.25
C HIS A 160 -14.60 22.93 -25.76
N PRO A 161 -15.65 23.34 -26.49
CA PRO A 161 -15.52 23.62 -27.91
C PRO A 161 -14.50 24.76 -28.06
N HIS A 162 -13.43 24.51 -28.81
CA HIS A 162 -12.47 25.55 -29.13
C HIS A 162 -13.20 26.68 -29.88
N THR A 163 -13.36 27.84 -29.25
CA THR A 163 -13.87 29.03 -29.94
C THR A 163 -12.80 29.47 -30.94
N CYS A 164 -13.02 29.13 -32.21
CA CYS A 164 -12.20 29.62 -33.30
C CYS A 164 -12.34 31.15 -33.34
N ILE A 165 -11.26 31.88 -33.07
CA ILE A 165 -11.23 33.34 -33.19
C ILE A 165 -11.35 33.65 -34.68
N LYS A 166 -12.51 34.16 -35.10
CA LYS A 166 -12.64 34.82 -36.40
C LYS A 166 -11.84 36.11 -36.33
N THR A 167 -10.73 36.17 -37.06
CA THR A 167 -10.08 37.44 -37.44
C THR A 167 -11.07 38.24 -38.29
N CYS A 168 -11.49 39.40 -37.79
CA CYS A 168 -12.17 40.41 -38.59
C CYS A 168 -11.13 41.32 -39.23
N GLU A 169 -11.27 41.56 -40.53
CA GLU A 169 -10.57 42.57 -41.34
C GLU A 169 -11.00 44.00 -40.98
#